data_AF-A0A2W6T9Z8-F1
#
_entry.id   AF-A0A2W6T9Z8-F1
#
_cell.length_a   1.000
_cell.length_b   1.000
_cell.length_c   1.000
_cell.angle_alpha   90.00
_cell.angle_beta   90.00
_cell.angle_gamma   90.00
#
_symmetry.space_group_name_H-M   'P 1'
#
loop_
_entity.id
_entity.type
_entity.pdbx_description
1 polymer ?
#
loop_
_entity_poly.entity_id
_entity_poly.type
_entity_poly.pdbx_seq_one_letter_code
_entity_poly.pdbx_strand_id
1 'polypeptide(L)'
;MKSTFLQGAVALGALALIPATTAALSAGEASSYKALDEFMDVFQKVRTDYVEKVDDEKLIKGAIDGMLASLDPHSSFLDARDFQNLKTQTEGSYGGLGLSVTQEDGAVKVIAPTQDTPAWRAGIKAGDYITHIDGQLIYGGTLDEAVDKMRGAPGTAIKLTIVRAGRDKPIDLTLTREIIQLKPVKWEVKDNIGVITIVSFSANTGADVRQAIRSIDKSLGHKPTGYILDLRSNPGGLLDEAVSVSDSFLERGEIVSQRGRNKGDVERYYAKPGDDAKGLPVIVLVDAGSASASEIVAGALQDQHRALVMGERSFGKGSVQTMLPLSSTTALKLTTARYYTPSGRSVQEGGIEPDIKVPQISDPDYKNRPKFRESDLRRHLINEIRTDDKALEEDAKEDPRFAMSAEELKKKGVTDFQLDYALRTIGRLAATPAAVAQAAPAPAPRKAGGK
;
A
#
# COMPACT_ATOMS: atom_id res chain seq x y z
N MET A 1 11.02 -64.08 -68.71
CA MET A 1 9.75 -64.30 -69.44
C MET A 1 8.70 -63.31 -68.91
N LYS A 2 8.21 -62.43 -69.81
CA LYS A 2 6.86 -61.82 -69.89
C LYS A 2 6.13 -61.49 -68.57
N SER A 3 5.91 -60.19 -68.28
CA SER A 3 4.61 -59.47 -68.47
C SER A 3 4.01 -59.16 -67.07
N THR A 4 3.35 -58.05 -66.73
CA THR A 4 2.62 -57.04 -67.49
C THR A 4 2.39 -55.78 -66.62
N PHE A 5 2.21 -54.66 -67.31
CA PHE A 5 1.78 -53.34 -66.88
C PHE A 5 0.28 -53.27 -66.47
N LEU A 6 -0.13 -52.04 -66.05
CA LEU A 6 -1.49 -51.44 -65.92
C LEU A 6 -2.09 -51.54 -64.50
N GLN A 7 -2.63 -50.51 -63.80
CA GLN A 7 -3.15 -49.15 -64.04
C GLN A 7 -3.00 -48.37 -62.70
N GLY A 8 -3.08 -47.05 -62.53
CA GLY A 8 -3.52 -45.92 -63.33
C GLY A 8 -3.39 -44.64 -62.47
N ALA A 9 -3.22 -43.50 -63.12
CA ALA A 9 -3.04 -42.20 -62.49
C ALA A 9 -4.35 -41.64 -61.91
N VAL A 10 -4.29 -41.09 -60.69
CA VAL A 10 -5.21 -40.06 -60.19
C VAL A 10 -4.36 -38.95 -59.58
N ALA A 11 -4.26 -37.84 -60.31
CA ALA A 11 -3.83 -36.55 -59.78
C ALA A 11 -5.06 -35.61 -59.78
N LEU A 12 -5.02 -34.62 -58.89
CA LEU A 12 -5.99 -33.53 -58.61
C LEU A 12 -6.89 -33.83 -57.40
N GLY A 13 -6.89 -33.07 -56.30
CA GLY A 13 -6.14 -31.86 -55.95
C GLY A 13 -6.37 -31.57 -54.47
N ALA A 14 -5.29 -31.37 -53.71
CA ALA A 14 -5.39 -30.85 -52.36
C ALA A 14 -5.40 -29.32 -52.46
N LEU A 15 -6.58 -28.71 -52.29
CA LEU A 15 -6.68 -27.32 -51.88
C LEU A 15 -5.97 -27.22 -50.52
N ALA A 16 -4.75 -26.69 -50.53
CA ALA A 16 -4.07 -26.26 -49.32
C ALA A 16 -4.86 -25.06 -48.76
N LEU A 17 -5.83 -25.35 -47.88
CA LEU A 17 -6.35 -24.39 -46.94
C LEU A 17 -5.18 -24.02 -46.02
N ILE A 18 -4.46 -22.97 -46.39
CA ILE A 18 -3.51 -22.32 -45.49
C ILE A 18 -4.36 -21.89 -44.28
N PRO A 19 -4.09 -22.42 -43.08
CA PRO A 19 -4.88 -22.07 -41.92
C PRO A 19 -4.67 -20.59 -41.64
N ALA A 20 -5.74 -19.80 -41.66
CA ALA A 20 -5.74 -18.35 -41.38
C ALA A 20 -5.10 -17.97 -40.03
N THR A 21 -4.79 -18.95 -39.18
CA THR A 21 -4.11 -18.79 -37.90
C THR A 21 -2.61 -18.47 -38.03
N THR A 22 -1.90 -18.94 -39.07
CA THR A 22 -0.47 -18.62 -39.27
C THR A 22 -0.26 -17.21 -39.84
N ALA A 23 -1.16 -16.74 -40.70
CA ALA A 23 -1.11 -15.39 -41.25
C ALA A 23 -1.37 -14.30 -40.18
N ALA A 24 -2.24 -14.56 -39.21
CA ALA A 24 -2.53 -13.61 -38.12
C ALA A 24 -1.36 -13.48 -37.12
N LEU A 25 -0.69 -14.59 -36.80
CA LEU A 25 0.52 -14.60 -35.96
C LEU A 25 1.71 -13.92 -36.68
N SER A 26 1.93 -14.25 -37.96
CA SER A 26 2.99 -13.64 -38.78
C SER A 26 2.76 -12.13 -39.03
N ALA A 27 1.51 -11.69 -39.21
CA ALA A 27 1.18 -10.28 -39.39
C ALA A 27 1.34 -9.46 -38.10
N GLY A 28 1.07 -10.05 -36.93
CA GLY A 28 1.30 -9.43 -35.62
C GLY A 28 2.79 -9.29 -35.26
N GLU A 29 3.61 -10.26 -35.64
CA GLU A 29 5.07 -10.15 -35.53
C GLU A 29 5.63 -9.11 -36.49
N ALA A 30 5.22 -9.14 -37.77
CA ALA A 30 5.68 -8.18 -38.78
C ALA A 30 5.31 -6.71 -38.46
N SER A 31 4.15 -6.47 -37.86
CA SER A 31 3.76 -5.12 -37.42
C SER A 31 4.57 -4.63 -36.22
N SER A 32 4.94 -5.53 -35.31
CA SER A 32 5.76 -5.22 -34.13
C SER A 32 7.20 -4.85 -34.52
N TYR A 33 7.79 -5.55 -35.51
CA TYR A 33 9.11 -5.19 -36.03
C TYR A 33 9.13 -3.80 -36.69
N LYS A 34 8.11 -3.47 -37.48
CA LYS A 34 7.99 -2.13 -38.09
C LYS A 34 7.88 -1.02 -37.04
N ALA A 35 7.14 -1.25 -35.96
CA ALA A 35 7.02 -0.29 -34.87
C ALA A 35 8.35 -0.13 -34.09
N LEU A 36 9.13 -1.20 -33.96
CA LEU A 36 10.45 -1.14 -33.35
C LEU A 36 11.45 -0.38 -34.23
N ASP A 37 11.41 -0.58 -35.55
CA ASP A 37 12.22 0.19 -36.49
C ASP A 37 11.90 1.69 -36.40
N GLU A 38 10.62 2.06 -36.39
CA GLU A 38 10.18 3.45 -36.21
C GLU A 38 10.67 4.04 -34.87
N PHE A 39 10.59 3.26 -33.78
CA PHE A 39 11.13 3.69 -32.48
C PHE A 39 12.65 3.93 -32.54
N MET A 40 13.40 3.04 -33.18
CA MET A 40 14.85 3.17 -33.32
C MET A 40 15.23 4.35 -34.21
N ASP A 41 14.48 4.60 -35.29
CA ASP A 41 14.66 5.76 -36.16
C ASP A 41 14.44 7.07 -35.41
N VAL A 42 13.37 7.16 -34.60
CA VAL A 42 13.10 8.31 -33.75
C VAL A 42 14.22 8.50 -32.72
N PHE A 43 14.65 7.44 -32.05
CA PHE A 43 15.74 7.48 -31.07
C PHE A 43 17.03 8.02 -31.71
N GLN A 44 17.41 7.52 -32.89
CA GLN A 44 18.61 8.01 -33.61
C GLN A 44 18.44 9.46 -34.03
N LYS A 45 17.27 9.85 -34.55
CA LYS A 45 17.01 11.24 -34.97
C LYS A 45 17.14 12.21 -33.81
N VAL A 46 16.60 11.89 -32.64
CA VAL A 46 16.78 12.70 -31.43
C VAL A 46 18.25 12.78 -31.04
N ARG A 47 18.96 11.64 -31.09
CA ARG A 47 20.38 11.57 -30.73
C ARG A 47 21.29 12.41 -31.63
N THR A 48 21.01 12.46 -32.92
CA THR A 48 21.86 13.17 -33.89
C THR A 48 21.47 14.62 -34.11
N ASP A 49 20.17 14.94 -34.01
CA ASP A 49 19.65 16.23 -34.47
C ASP A 49 19.10 17.12 -33.34
N TYR A 50 19.01 16.62 -32.10
CA TYR A 50 18.68 17.49 -30.97
C TYR A 50 19.78 18.54 -30.77
N VAL A 51 19.36 19.76 -30.43
CA VAL A 51 20.23 20.94 -30.38
C VAL A 51 21.35 20.82 -29.33
N GLU A 52 21.17 19.96 -28.33
CA GLU A 52 22.17 19.64 -27.31
C GLU A 52 22.58 18.17 -27.36
N LYS A 53 23.78 17.86 -26.86
CA LYS A 53 24.22 16.47 -26.71
C LYS A 53 23.34 15.76 -25.70
N VAL A 54 22.71 14.67 -26.11
CA VAL A 54 21.88 13.82 -25.26
C VAL A 54 22.67 12.69 -24.64
N ASP A 55 22.15 12.19 -23.52
CA ASP A 55 22.61 10.99 -22.84
C ASP A 55 21.73 9.81 -23.23
N ASP A 56 22.33 8.74 -23.76
CA ASP A 56 21.62 7.56 -24.25
C ASP A 56 20.87 6.84 -23.11
N GLU A 57 21.42 6.76 -21.90
CA GLU A 57 20.77 6.13 -20.74
C GLU A 57 19.54 6.93 -20.32
N LYS A 58 19.62 8.26 -20.33
CA LYS A 58 18.49 9.14 -20.02
C LYS A 58 17.35 8.99 -21.03
N LEU A 59 17.66 8.89 -22.32
CA LEU A 59 16.65 8.69 -23.36
C LEU A 59 15.98 7.32 -23.24
N ILE A 60 16.76 6.25 -23.05
CA ILE A 60 16.23 4.89 -22.89
C ILE A 60 15.35 4.81 -21.64
N LYS A 61 15.79 5.38 -20.51
CA LYS A 61 14.97 5.43 -19.29
C LYS A 61 13.66 6.18 -19.54
N GLY A 62 13.71 7.34 -20.20
CA GLY A 62 12.52 8.11 -20.56
C GLY A 62 11.53 7.33 -21.43
N ALA A 63 12.03 6.53 -22.37
CA ALA A 63 11.19 5.65 -23.20
C ALA A 63 10.53 4.53 -22.37
N ILE A 64 11.29 3.88 -21.47
CA ILE A 64 10.76 2.85 -20.56
C ILE A 64 9.70 3.44 -19.63
N ASP A 65 9.98 4.58 -19.00
CA ASP A 65 9.06 5.27 -18.10
C ASP A 65 7.77 5.66 -18.83
N GLY A 66 7.88 6.20 -20.05
CA GLY A 66 6.73 6.55 -20.89
C GLY A 66 5.88 5.35 -21.29
N MET A 67 6.51 4.23 -21.64
CA MET A 67 5.82 2.97 -21.93
C MET A 67 5.02 2.47 -20.72
N LEU A 68 5.61 2.48 -19.53
CA LEU A 68 4.95 1.99 -18.31
C LEU A 68 3.84 2.93 -17.83
N ALA A 69 4.06 4.25 -17.91
CA ALA A 69 3.04 5.26 -17.60
C ALA A 69 1.82 5.19 -18.55
N SER A 70 1.96 4.57 -19.73
CA SER A 70 0.84 4.35 -20.64
C SER A 70 -0.11 3.23 -20.18
N LEU A 71 0.34 2.35 -19.28
CA LEU A 71 -0.42 1.19 -18.80
C LEU A 71 -1.34 1.57 -17.64
N ASP A 72 -0.74 2.02 -16.54
CA ASP A 72 -1.42 2.34 -15.28
C ASP A 72 -0.51 3.21 -14.39
N PRO A 73 -1.02 3.90 -13.35
CA PRO A 73 -0.21 4.79 -12.49
C PRO A 73 0.69 4.05 -11.49
N HIS A 74 0.63 2.72 -11.42
CA HIS A 74 1.34 1.90 -10.44
C HIS A 74 2.51 1.12 -11.04
N SER A 75 2.53 0.92 -12.36
CA SER A 75 3.59 0.23 -13.10
C SER A 75 4.79 1.16 -13.35
N SER A 76 5.99 0.71 -12.99
CA SER A 76 7.21 1.53 -13.01
C SER A 76 8.48 0.70 -13.15
N PHE A 77 9.50 1.29 -13.76
CA PHE A 77 10.85 0.74 -13.79
C PHE A 77 11.60 1.24 -12.56
N LEU A 78 12.16 0.32 -11.80
CA LEU A 78 12.93 0.62 -10.60
C LEU A 78 14.41 0.54 -10.97
N ASP A 79 15.06 1.71 -11.00
CA ASP A 79 16.51 1.80 -11.04
C ASP A 79 17.11 1.42 -9.67
N ALA A 80 18.44 1.47 -9.56
CA ALA A 80 19.15 1.10 -8.33
C ALA A 80 18.66 1.87 -7.10
N ARG A 81 18.31 3.14 -7.25
CA ARG A 81 17.85 3.99 -6.14
C ARG A 81 16.42 3.62 -5.76
N ASP A 82 15.52 3.57 -6.75
CA ASP A 82 14.11 3.28 -6.52
C ASP A 82 13.90 1.84 -5.99
N PHE A 83 14.71 0.90 -6.45
CA PHE A 83 14.73 -0.47 -5.94
C PHE A 83 15.14 -0.54 -4.46
N GLN A 84 16.19 0.19 -4.06
CA GLN A 84 16.62 0.26 -2.65
C GLN A 84 15.60 0.97 -1.77
N ASN A 85 14.93 2.01 -2.29
CA ASN A 85 13.85 2.70 -1.58
C ASN A 85 12.66 1.77 -1.34
N LEU A 86 12.23 1.04 -2.37
CA LEU A 86 11.15 0.06 -2.23
C LEU A 86 11.53 -1.03 -1.22
N LYS A 87 12.76 -1.55 -1.31
CA LYS A 87 13.28 -2.55 -0.37
C LYS A 87 13.26 -2.05 1.08
N THR A 88 13.69 -0.81 1.32
CA THR A 88 13.61 -0.17 2.64
C THR A 88 12.17 -0.10 3.16
N GLN A 89 11.23 0.28 2.30
CA GLN A 89 9.82 0.37 2.64
C GLN A 89 9.22 -1.00 2.98
N THR A 90 9.56 -2.04 2.22
CA THR A 90 9.02 -3.39 2.43
C THR A 90 9.70 -4.13 3.57
N GLU A 91 11.02 -4.00 3.74
CA GLU A 91 11.75 -4.61 4.87
C GLU A 91 11.48 -3.90 6.20
N GLY A 92 10.97 -2.67 6.16
CA GLY A 92 10.73 -1.87 7.36
C GLY A 92 12.04 -1.49 8.06
N SER A 93 13.18 -1.60 7.38
CA SER A 93 14.49 -1.26 7.95
C SER A 93 15.45 -0.77 6.88
N TYR A 94 16.44 0.02 7.30
CA TYR A 94 17.50 0.49 6.41
C TYR A 94 18.80 0.78 7.16
N GLY A 95 19.92 0.74 6.46
CA GLY A 95 21.20 1.20 6.98
C GLY A 95 21.29 2.73 6.96
N GLY A 96 21.46 3.36 8.13
CA GLY A 96 21.52 4.81 8.23
C GLY A 96 21.72 5.33 9.64
N LEU A 97 21.27 6.57 9.87
CA LEU A 97 21.54 7.33 11.10
C LEU A 97 20.32 7.48 12.01
N GLY A 98 19.11 7.22 11.51
CA GLY A 98 17.87 7.42 12.24
C GLY A 98 17.46 8.89 12.34
N LEU A 99 17.49 9.61 11.21
CA LEU A 99 17.09 11.03 11.14
C LEU A 99 15.85 11.18 10.27
N SER A 100 14.88 11.96 10.75
CA SER A 100 13.86 12.57 9.91
C SER A 100 14.32 13.97 9.53
N VAL A 101 14.40 14.25 8.24
CA VAL A 101 14.89 15.51 7.68
C VAL A 101 13.91 16.09 6.67
N THR A 102 13.95 17.40 6.52
CA THR A 102 13.26 18.15 5.47
C THR A 102 14.22 19.13 4.82
N GLN A 103 13.84 19.70 3.70
CA GLN A 103 14.54 20.83 3.12
C GLN A 103 13.83 22.13 3.53
N GLU A 104 14.59 23.11 4.00
CA GLU A 104 14.10 24.45 4.35
C GLU A 104 15.13 25.46 3.86
N ASP A 105 14.70 26.41 3.02
CA ASP A 105 15.54 27.46 2.43
C ASP A 105 16.84 26.94 1.79
N GLY A 106 16.77 25.79 1.11
CA GLY A 106 17.92 25.17 0.43
C GLY A 106 18.90 24.42 1.35
N ALA A 107 18.63 24.37 2.65
CA ALA A 107 19.38 23.60 3.63
C ALA A 107 18.61 22.37 4.13
N VAL A 108 19.33 21.32 4.53
CA VAL A 108 18.73 20.12 5.12
C VAL A 108 18.53 20.35 6.61
N LYS A 109 17.27 20.40 7.04
CA LYS A 109 16.85 20.62 8.43
C LYS A 109 16.40 19.31 9.08
N VAL A 110 16.86 19.06 10.30
CA VAL A 110 16.43 17.92 11.11
C VAL A 110 15.05 18.20 11.70
N ILE A 111 14.07 17.38 11.36
CA ILE A 111 12.76 17.39 12.01
C ILE A 111 12.91 16.76 13.40
N ALA A 112 13.41 15.52 13.45
CA ALA A 112 13.66 14.81 14.69
C ALA A 112 14.63 13.64 14.49
N PRO A 113 15.52 13.37 15.46
CA PRO A 113 16.21 12.08 15.57
C PRO A 113 15.26 11.00 16.12
N THR A 114 15.37 9.80 15.60
CA THR A 114 14.69 8.62 16.15
C THR A 114 15.38 8.18 17.43
N GLN A 115 14.64 7.96 18.51
CA GLN A 115 15.20 7.50 19.79
C GLN A 115 16.04 6.23 19.63
N ASP A 116 17.12 6.13 20.41
CA ASP A 116 18.04 4.97 20.44
C ASP A 116 18.74 4.67 19.10
N THR A 117 18.81 5.64 18.18
CA THR A 117 19.58 5.54 16.93
C THR A 117 20.92 6.28 17.02
N PRO A 118 21.85 6.09 16.06
CA PRO A 118 23.13 6.80 16.06
C PRO A 118 22.98 8.32 16.18
N ALA A 119 22.04 8.93 15.46
CA ALA A 119 21.80 10.37 15.50
C ALA A 119 21.31 10.86 16.87
N TRP A 120 20.44 10.08 17.52
CA TRP A 120 19.97 10.37 18.87
C TRP A 120 21.13 10.32 19.89
N ARG A 121 21.92 9.25 19.85
CA ARG A 121 23.09 9.08 20.73
C ARG A 121 24.16 10.15 20.50
N ALA A 122 24.32 10.62 19.26
CA ALA A 122 25.21 11.71 18.90
C ALA A 122 24.71 13.09 19.37
N GLY A 123 23.51 13.18 19.94
CA GLY A 123 22.95 14.42 20.48
C GLY A 123 22.49 15.41 19.40
N ILE A 124 22.18 14.93 18.19
CA ILE A 124 21.48 15.72 17.17
C ILE A 124 20.08 16.06 17.71
N LYS A 125 19.56 17.25 17.38
CA LYS A 125 18.28 17.76 17.88
C LYS A 125 17.39 18.24 16.74
N ALA A 126 16.08 18.27 17.00
CA ALA A 126 15.12 18.95 16.14
C ALA A 126 15.55 20.41 15.91
N GLY A 127 15.49 20.85 14.66
CA GLY A 127 15.90 22.19 14.22
C GLY A 127 17.38 22.36 13.89
N ASP A 128 18.22 21.32 14.03
CA ASP A 128 19.60 21.36 13.52
C ASP A 128 19.61 21.41 11.98
N TYR A 129 20.53 22.16 11.40
CA TYR A 129 20.77 22.18 9.95
C TYR A 129 22.04 21.38 9.62
N ILE A 130 21.93 20.40 8.74
CA ILE A 130 23.06 19.64 8.21
C ILE A 130 23.63 20.45 7.04
N THR A 131 24.90 20.86 7.17
CA THR A 131 25.57 21.71 6.19
C THR A 131 26.60 20.96 5.38
N HIS A 132 27.29 19.99 5.99
CA HIS A 132 28.27 19.16 5.31
C HIS A 132 28.09 17.69 5.63
N ILE A 133 28.36 16.85 4.63
CA ILE A 133 28.48 15.40 4.75
C ILE A 133 29.87 15.01 4.23
N ASP A 134 30.65 14.33 5.06
CA ASP A 134 32.04 13.95 4.80
C ASP A 134 32.90 15.13 4.30
N GLY A 135 32.66 16.32 4.87
CA GLY A 135 33.35 17.56 4.53
C GLY A 135 32.88 18.25 3.24
N GLN A 136 31.95 17.65 2.49
CA GLN A 136 31.35 18.27 1.31
C GLN A 136 30.14 19.11 1.70
N LEU A 137 30.10 20.37 1.28
CA LEU A 137 28.95 21.25 1.44
C LEU A 137 27.74 20.68 0.66
N ILE A 138 26.59 20.58 1.32
CA ILE A 138 25.35 20.07 0.71
C ILE A 138 24.29 21.16 0.45
N TYR A 139 24.59 22.41 0.81
CA TYR A 139 23.68 23.53 0.59
C TYR A 139 23.42 23.74 -0.91
N GLY A 140 22.16 23.90 -1.30
CA GLY A 140 21.74 24.04 -2.70
C GLY A 140 21.64 22.73 -3.47
N GLY A 141 22.00 21.59 -2.88
CA GLY A 141 21.70 20.26 -3.41
C GLY A 141 20.24 19.83 -3.17
N THR A 142 19.89 18.64 -3.63
CA THR A 142 18.56 18.08 -3.39
C THR A 142 18.49 17.34 -2.04
N LEU A 143 17.29 17.27 -1.45
CA LEU A 143 17.08 16.46 -0.24
C LEU A 143 17.44 14.98 -0.47
N ASP A 144 17.08 14.44 -1.63
CA ASP A 144 17.36 13.06 -2.03
C ASP A 144 18.86 12.76 -2.01
N GLU A 145 19.69 13.62 -2.62
CA GLU A 145 21.14 13.46 -2.61
C GLU A 145 21.72 13.44 -1.19
N ALA A 146 21.20 14.28 -0.30
CA ALA A 146 21.64 14.30 1.10
C ALA A 146 21.23 13.01 1.82
N VAL A 147 20.01 12.51 1.60
CA VAL A 147 19.51 11.26 2.18
C VAL A 147 20.33 10.06 1.68
N ASP A 148 20.62 10.00 0.39
CA ASP A 148 21.42 8.93 -0.22
C ASP A 148 22.83 8.87 0.36
N LYS A 149 23.47 10.04 0.60
CA LYS A 149 24.78 10.11 1.27
C LYS A 149 24.70 9.71 2.75
N MET A 150 23.62 10.05 3.46
CA MET A 150 23.44 9.70 4.86
C MET A 150 23.15 8.21 5.07
N ARG A 151 22.47 7.58 4.11
CA ARG A 151 22.28 6.12 4.07
C ARG A 151 23.58 5.41 3.70
N GLY A 152 23.64 4.12 3.98
CA GLY A 152 24.81 3.30 3.65
C GLY A 152 24.87 2.03 4.47
N ALA A 153 25.88 1.20 4.18
CA ALA A 153 26.04 -0.09 4.84
C ALA A 153 26.22 0.08 6.37
N PRO A 154 25.51 -0.70 7.20
CA PRO A 154 25.73 -0.71 8.65
C PRO A 154 27.20 -0.95 9.01
N GLY A 155 27.68 -0.29 10.06
CA GLY A 155 29.07 -0.33 10.51
C GLY A 155 30.00 0.67 9.81
N THR A 156 29.57 1.32 8.72
CA THR A 156 30.37 2.38 8.08
C THR A 156 30.24 3.70 8.82
N ALA A 157 31.32 4.49 8.86
CA ALA A 157 31.33 5.82 9.45
C ALA A 157 30.84 6.88 8.47
N ILE A 158 30.32 7.98 9.00
CA ILE A 158 30.01 9.21 8.27
C ILE A 158 30.31 10.42 9.17
N LYS A 159 30.83 11.50 8.59
CA LYS A 159 31.02 12.77 9.27
C LYS A 159 29.92 13.75 8.87
N LEU A 160 29.20 14.31 9.85
CA LEU A 160 28.23 15.38 9.65
C LEU A 160 28.73 16.66 10.29
N THR A 161 28.55 17.79 9.60
CA THR A 161 28.70 19.13 10.19
C THR A 161 27.34 19.78 10.32
N ILE A 162 26.91 20.04 11.56
CA ILE A 162 25.61 20.64 11.86
C ILE A 162 25.73 22.06 12.40
N VAL A 163 24.75 22.90 12.08
CA VAL A 163 24.55 24.23 12.66
C VAL A 163 23.29 24.19 13.52
N ARG A 164 23.42 24.66 14.76
CA ARG A 164 22.34 24.66 15.75
C ARG A 164 22.02 26.09 16.17
N ALA A 165 20.74 26.45 16.10
CA ALA A 165 20.28 27.75 16.58
C ALA A 165 20.71 27.98 18.04
N GLY A 166 21.28 29.15 18.34
CA GLY A 166 21.83 29.49 19.65
C GLY A 166 23.26 28.99 19.92
N ARG A 167 23.96 28.44 18.92
CA ARG A 167 25.41 28.18 18.98
C ARG A 167 26.14 28.89 17.86
N ASP A 168 27.25 29.54 18.21
CA ASP A 168 28.05 30.35 17.27
C ASP A 168 28.97 29.51 16.36
N LYS A 169 29.26 28.26 16.73
CA LYS A 169 30.16 27.36 16.00
C LYS A 169 29.43 26.11 15.50
N PRO A 170 29.70 25.67 14.26
CA PRO A 170 29.26 24.36 13.78
C PRO A 170 29.75 23.22 14.67
N ILE A 171 29.00 22.13 14.71
CA ILE A 171 29.33 20.92 15.45
C ILE A 171 29.65 19.83 14.45
N ASP A 172 30.86 19.29 14.52
CA ASP A 172 31.27 18.12 13.76
C ASP A 172 30.95 16.85 14.56
N LEU A 173 30.25 15.92 13.94
CA LEU A 173 29.85 14.64 14.52
C LEU A 173 30.30 13.51 13.60
N THR A 174 30.94 12.50 14.17
CA THR A 174 31.19 11.23 13.48
C THR A 174 30.20 10.20 14.00
N LEU A 175 29.41 9.64 13.10
CA LEU A 175 28.40 8.63 13.41
C LEU A 175 28.75 7.33 12.69
N THR A 176 28.37 6.21 13.31
CA THR A 176 28.41 4.90 12.68
C THR A 176 27.00 4.56 12.21
N ARG A 177 26.85 4.20 10.94
CA ARG A 177 25.56 3.76 10.39
C ARG A 177 25.13 2.45 11.05
N GLU A 178 23.85 2.34 11.37
CA GLU A 178 23.25 1.14 11.96
C GLU A 178 22.00 0.74 11.18
N ILE A 179 21.50 -0.48 11.44
CA ILE A 179 20.19 -0.90 10.93
C ILE A 179 19.13 -0.15 11.74
N ILE A 180 18.44 0.77 11.08
CA ILE A 180 17.33 1.52 11.65
C ILE A 180 16.05 0.73 11.40
N GLN A 181 15.40 0.31 12.48
CA GLN A 181 14.11 -0.36 12.43
C GLN A 181 12.99 0.68 12.43
N LEU A 182 12.16 0.65 11.38
CA LEU A 182 10.89 1.36 11.37
C LEU A 182 9.91 0.56 12.25
N LYS A 183 9.15 1.25 13.10
CA LYS A 183 8.11 0.64 13.92
C LYS A 183 6.75 1.02 13.33
N PRO A 184 6.22 0.24 12.37
CA PRO A 184 4.99 0.59 11.66
C PRO A 184 3.74 0.43 12.53
N VAL A 185 3.83 -0.39 13.58
CA VAL A 185 2.75 -0.64 14.54
C VAL A 185 3.01 0.13 15.82
N LYS A 186 2.04 0.96 16.21
CA LYS A 186 1.98 1.63 17.50
C LYS A 186 0.73 1.18 18.23
N TRP A 187 0.78 1.17 19.55
CA TRP A 187 -0.39 0.86 20.34
C TRP A 187 -0.47 1.73 21.59
N GLU A 188 -1.68 1.96 22.04
CA GLU A 188 -2.00 2.60 23.32
C GLU A 188 -3.31 2.03 23.87
N VAL A 189 -3.59 2.34 25.13
CA VAL A 189 -4.85 1.96 25.79
C VAL A 189 -5.61 3.23 26.15
N LYS A 190 -6.86 3.33 25.68
CA LYS A 190 -7.78 4.42 26.04
C LYS A 190 -9.08 3.82 26.54
N ASP A 191 -9.55 4.23 27.71
CA ASP A 191 -10.83 3.77 28.29
C ASP A 191 -11.01 2.24 28.28
N ASN A 192 -9.97 1.51 28.66
CA ASN A 192 -9.92 0.04 28.62
C ASN A 192 -10.04 -0.58 27.20
N ILE A 193 -9.79 0.19 26.15
CA ILE A 193 -9.82 -0.26 24.74
C ILE A 193 -8.40 -0.21 24.18
N GLY A 194 -7.99 -1.27 23.49
CA GLY A 194 -6.71 -1.31 22.80
C GLY A 194 -6.79 -0.60 21.46
N VAL A 195 -6.02 0.47 21.26
CA VAL A 195 -5.90 1.15 19.97
C VAL A 195 -4.59 0.72 19.33
N ILE A 196 -4.65 0.13 18.14
CA ILE A 196 -3.50 -0.34 17.37
C ILE A 196 -3.46 0.46 16.07
N THR A 197 -2.47 1.34 15.92
CA THR A 197 -2.26 2.14 14.71
C THR A 197 -1.23 1.48 13.83
N ILE A 198 -1.58 1.22 12.57
CA ILE A 198 -0.67 0.67 11.56
C ILE A 198 -0.45 1.74 10.51
N VAL A 199 0.77 2.25 10.37
CA VAL A 199 1.08 3.34 9.41
C VAL A 199 1.53 2.83 8.03
N SER A 200 1.97 1.57 7.95
CA SER A 200 2.38 0.90 6.71
C SER A 200 2.46 -0.61 6.94
N PHE A 201 2.35 -1.42 5.88
CA PHE A 201 2.53 -2.87 5.94
C PHE A 201 3.94 -3.26 5.45
N SER A 202 4.92 -3.21 6.34
CA SER A 202 6.27 -3.73 6.11
C SER A 202 6.44 -5.11 6.74
N ALA A 203 7.56 -5.76 6.47
CA ALA A 203 7.92 -7.04 7.06
C ALA A 203 7.73 -7.01 8.59
N ASN A 204 7.15 -8.08 9.12
CA ASN A 204 6.81 -8.28 10.54
C ASN A 204 5.60 -7.51 11.08
N THR A 205 4.90 -6.70 10.28
CA THR A 205 3.70 -5.95 10.73
C THR A 205 2.67 -6.86 11.41
N GLY A 206 2.38 -8.05 10.85
CA GLY A 206 1.47 -9.01 11.45
C GLY A 206 1.97 -9.54 12.81
N ALA A 207 3.28 -9.81 12.93
CA ALA A 207 3.87 -10.22 14.20
C ALA A 207 3.80 -9.09 15.25
N ASP A 208 4.03 -7.85 14.83
CA ASP A 208 3.97 -6.66 15.68
C ASP A 208 2.55 -6.37 16.16
N VAL A 209 1.52 -6.57 15.33
CA VAL A 209 0.10 -6.48 15.75
C VAL A 209 -0.21 -7.52 16.83
N ARG A 210 0.19 -8.78 16.64
CA ARG A 210 0.01 -9.83 17.67
C ARG A 210 0.76 -9.49 18.96
N GLN A 211 1.95 -8.90 18.84
CA GLN A 211 2.70 -8.43 19.99
C GLN A 211 2.02 -7.24 20.67
N ALA A 212 1.42 -6.32 19.92
CA ALA A 212 0.65 -5.20 20.46
C ALA A 212 -0.55 -5.70 21.28
N ILE A 213 -1.32 -6.66 20.77
CA ILE A 213 -2.43 -7.30 21.49
C ILE A 213 -1.95 -7.88 22.83
N ARG A 214 -0.88 -8.67 22.83
CA ARG A 214 -0.29 -9.23 24.06
C ARG A 214 0.20 -8.16 25.02
N SER A 215 0.75 -7.06 24.50
CA SER A 215 1.29 -5.97 25.31
C SER A 215 0.18 -5.12 25.95
N ILE A 216 -0.93 -4.93 25.24
CA ILE A 216 -2.16 -4.30 25.76
C ILE A 216 -2.71 -5.13 26.93
N ASP A 217 -2.90 -6.43 26.74
CA ASP A 217 -3.38 -7.34 27.80
C ASP A 217 -2.48 -7.28 29.04
N LYS A 218 -1.14 -7.30 28.83
CA LYS A 218 -0.17 -7.22 29.92
C LYS A 218 -0.20 -5.87 30.62
N SER A 219 -0.36 -4.78 29.87
CA SER A 219 -0.43 -3.42 30.42
C SER A 219 -1.68 -3.18 31.26
N LEU A 220 -2.80 -3.79 30.89
CA LEU A 220 -4.05 -3.72 31.64
C LEU A 220 -4.09 -4.70 32.81
N GLY A 221 -3.36 -5.82 32.72
CA GLY A 221 -3.48 -6.94 33.66
C GLY A 221 -4.77 -7.75 33.49
N HIS A 222 -5.60 -7.40 32.51
CA HIS A 222 -6.82 -8.08 32.12
C HIS A 222 -7.11 -7.81 30.64
N LYS A 223 -8.15 -8.46 30.09
CA LYS A 223 -8.57 -8.24 28.71
C LYS A 223 -9.19 -6.85 28.52
N PRO A 224 -8.92 -6.14 27.41
CA PRO A 224 -9.60 -4.91 27.10
C PRO A 224 -11.07 -5.16 26.75
N THR A 225 -11.85 -4.09 26.71
CA THR A 225 -13.25 -4.07 26.26
C THR A 225 -13.37 -4.42 24.77
N GLY A 226 -12.33 -4.13 23.98
CA GLY A 226 -12.28 -4.37 22.54
C GLY A 226 -11.02 -3.76 21.92
N TYR A 227 -10.93 -3.80 20.59
CA TYR A 227 -9.81 -3.26 19.84
C TYR A 227 -10.26 -2.30 18.73
N ILE A 228 -9.46 -1.26 18.50
CA ILE A 228 -9.55 -0.39 17.33
C ILE A 228 -8.29 -0.59 16.50
N LEU A 229 -8.44 -0.98 15.24
CA LEU A 229 -7.37 -0.92 14.25
C LEU A 229 -7.48 0.40 13.51
N ASP A 230 -6.50 1.28 13.69
CA ASP A 230 -6.43 2.53 12.96
C ASP A 230 -5.56 2.38 11.71
N LEU A 231 -6.21 2.37 10.54
CA LEU A 231 -5.60 2.27 9.22
C LEU A 231 -5.73 3.58 8.42
N ARG A 232 -6.15 4.67 9.08
CA ARG A 232 -6.27 5.98 8.45
C ARG A 232 -4.91 6.45 7.94
N SER A 233 -4.91 7.03 6.73
CA SER A 233 -3.73 7.53 6.04
C SER A 233 -2.62 6.48 5.82
N ASN A 234 -2.95 5.19 5.86
CA ASN A 234 -2.03 4.09 5.58
C ASN A 234 -2.14 3.65 4.11
N PRO A 235 -1.11 3.91 3.26
CA PRO A 235 -1.14 3.64 1.83
C PRO A 235 -0.99 2.14 1.48
N GLY A 236 -0.89 1.27 2.49
CA GLY A 236 -0.77 -0.17 2.34
C GLY A 236 0.67 -0.66 2.50
N GLY A 237 1.07 -1.61 1.65
CA GLY A 237 2.37 -2.29 1.71
C GLY A 237 2.26 -3.75 1.27
N LEU A 238 2.94 -4.65 1.96
CA LEU A 238 3.02 -6.07 1.61
C LEU A 238 1.66 -6.79 1.78
N LEU A 239 1.27 -7.54 0.74
CA LEU A 239 0.07 -8.38 0.74
C LEU A 239 0.08 -9.41 1.88
N ASP A 240 1.21 -10.12 2.04
CA ASP A 240 1.35 -11.18 3.06
C ASP A 240 1.16 -10.63 4.48
N GLU A 241 1.56 -9.37 4.72
CA GLU A 241 1.39 -8.70 5.99
C GLU A 241 -0.07 -8.28 6.20
N ALA A 242 -0.78 -7.84 5.16
CA ALA A 242 -2.23 -7.62 5.21
C ALA A 242 -2.98 -8.91 5.56
N VAL A 243 -2.58 -10.03 4.95
CA VAL A 243 -3.11 -11.36 5.26
C VAL A 243 -2.82 -11.71 6.71
N SER A 244 -1.58 -11.55 7.17
CA SER A 244 -1.18 -11.90 8.54
C SER A 244 -1.87 -11.04 9.61
N VAL A 245 -2.11 -9.75 9.33
CA VAL A 245 -2.88 -8.86 10.22
C VAL A 245 -4.34 -9.30 10.25
N SER A 246 -4.96 -9.56 9.10
CA SER A 246 -6.36 -10.04 9.03
C SER A 246 -6.54 -11.37 9.77
N ASP A 247 -5.60 -12.30 9.58
CA ASP A 247 -5.55 -13.61 10.23
C ASP A 247 -5.55 -13.50 11.76
N SER A 248 -4.95 -12.45 12.32
CA SER A 248 -4.89 -12.25 13.78
C SER A 248 -6.26 -12.02 14.42
N PHE A 249 -7.29 -11.72 13.64
CA PHE A 249 -8.65 -11.45 14.14
C PHE A 249 -9.69 -12.46 13.63
N LEU A 250 -9.31 -13.40 12.76
CA LEU A 250 -10.22 -14.32 12.09
C LEU A 250 -9.95 -15.76 12.51
N GLU A 251 -11.01 -16.54 12.74
CA GLU A 251 -10.87 -17.99 13.03
C GLU A 251 -10.81 -18.86 11.77
N ARG A 252 -11.38 -18.37 10.66
CA ARG A 252 -11.50 -19.07 9.37
C ARG A 252 -12.03 -18.12 8.30
N GLY A 253 -12.04 -18.58 7.06
CA GLY A 253 -12.65 -17.87 5.92
C GLY A 253 -11.61 -17.32 4.96
N GLU A 254 -12.04 -16.94 3.76
CA GLU A 254 -11.19 -16.24 2.81
C GLU A 254 -10.88 -14.84 3.35
N ILE A 255 -9.63 -14.38 3.19
CA ILE A 255 -9.18 -13.03 3.52
C ILE A 255 -9.19 -12.19 2.24
N VAL A 256 -8.57 -12.70 1.18
CA VAL A 256 -8.44 -12.01 -0.10
C VAL A 256 -8.19 -13.03 -1.22
N SER A 257 -8.62 -12.72 -2.43
CA SER A 257 -8.19 -13.43 -3.64
C SER A 257 -7.53 -12.51 -4.65
N GLN A 258 -6.43 -12.97 -5.24
CA GLN A 258 -5.73 -12.34 -6.36
C GLN A 258 -6.15 -13.03 -7.66
N ARG A 259 -6.51 -12.24 -8.68
CA ARG A 259 -6.92 -12.74 -10.00
C ARG A 259 -6.07 -12.06 -11.08
N GLY A 260 -5.27 -12.86 -11.77
CA GLY A 260 -4.40 -12.46 -12.84
C GLY A 260 -5.10 -12.37 -14.20
N ARG A 261 -4.29 -12.23 -15.26
CA ARG A 261 -4.79 -12.05 -16.63
C ARG A 261 -5.54 -13.28 -17.15
N ASN A 262 -5.06 -14.49 -16.86
CA ASN A 262 -5.71 -15.71 -17.35
C ASN A 262 -6.77 -16.18 -16.37
N LYS A 263 -7.84 -16.82 -16.87
CA LYS A 263 -8.96 -17.31 -16.03
C LYS A 263 -8.54 -18.28 -14.92
N GLY A 264 -7.42 -18.98 -15.09
CA GLY A 264 -6.87 -19.91 -14.10
C GLY A 264 -5.94 -19.27 -13.08
N ASP A 265 -5.55 -18.00 -13.28
CA ASP A 265 -4.58 -17.31 -12.42
C ASP A 265 -5.30 -16.75 -11.19
N VAL A 266 -5.85 -17.64 -10.36
CA VAL A 266 -6.58 -17.27 -9.14
C VAL A 266 -5.85 -17.85 -7.93
N GLU A 267 -5.32 -16.96 -7.09
CA GLU A 267 -4.73 -17.31 -5.80
C GLU A 267 -5.66 -16.83 -4.68
N ARG A 268 -5.86 -17.66 -3.66
CA ARG A 268 -6.76 -17.37 -2.54
C ARG A 268 -6.03 -17.54 -1.22
N TYR A 269 -6.19 -16.56 -0.34
CA TYR A 269 -5.59 -16.54 0.99
C TYR A 269 -6.68 -16.73 2.03
N TYR A 270 -6.47 -17.64 2.97
CA TYR A 270 -7.44 -18.01 3.99
C TYR A 270 -6.88 -17.80 5.39
N ALA A 271 -7.77 -17.43 6.31
CA ALA A 271 -7.46 -17.38 7.73
C ALA A 271 -7.27 -18.79 8.31
N LYS A 272 -6.42 -18.87 9.31
CA LYS A 272 -6.13 -20.06 10.13
C LYS A 272 -6.81 -19.90 11.49
N PRO A 273 -7.12 -21.01 12.18
CA PRO A 273 -7.70 -20.94 13.53
C PRO A 273 -6.81 -20.16 14.51
N GLY A 274 -7.42 -19.27 15.29
CA GLY A 274 -6.75 -18.43 16.29
C GLY A 274 -7.06 -16.94 16.19
N ASP A 275 -8.26 -16.51 16.62
CA ASP A 275 -8.55 -15.09 16.84
C ASP A 275 -7.84 -14.60 18.10
N ASP A 276 -6.83 -13.73 17.95
CA ASP A 276 -6.06 -13.17 19.06
C ASP A 276 -6.87 -12.18 19.90
N ALA A 277 -7.91 -11.56 19.32
CA ALA A 277 -8.87 -10.75 20.04
C ALA A 277 -9.95 -11.58 20.76
N LYS A 278 -9.95 -12.92 20.61
CA LYS A 278 -10.83 -13.86 21.35
C LYS A 278 -12.32 -13.50 21.29
N GLY A 279 -12.80 -13.07 20.11
CA GLY A 279 -14.18 -12.66 19.89
C GLY A 279 -14.56 -11.30 20.47
N LEU A 280 -13.61 -10.56 21.06
CA LEU A 280 -13.88 -9.19 21.51
C LEU A 280 -14.24 -8.27 20.33
N PRO A 281 -15.06 -7.22 20.55
CA PRO A 281 -15.41 -6.25 19.51
C PRO A 281 -14.18 -5.63 18.86
N VAL A 282 -14.23 -5.51 17.53
CA VAL A 282 -13.19 -4.87 16.73
C VAL A 282 -13.83 -3.79 15.85
N ILE A 283 -13.20 -2.62 15.82
CA ILE A 283 -13.51 -1.55 14.85
C ILE A 283 -12.26 -1.31 14.00
N VAL A 284 -12.44 -1.12 12.70
CA VAL A 284 -11.38 -0.66 11.79
C VAL A 284 -11.68 0.77 11.37
N LEU A 285 -10.75 1.70 11.59
CA LEU A 285 -10.84 3.07 11.10
C LEU A 285 -10.14 3.20 9.75
N VAL A 286 -10.83 3.80 8.79
CA VAL A 286 -10.33 4.07 7.43
C VAL A 286 -10.64 5.50 6.98
N ASP A 287 -9.82 6.01 6.07
CA ASP A 287 -10.04 7.29 5.39
C ASP A 287 -9.60 7.20 3.92
N ALA A 288 -9.67 8.32 3.19
CA ALA A 288 -9.25 8.37 1.78
C ALA A 288 -7.76 8.05 1.54
N GLY A 289 -6.91 8.06 2.57
CA GLY A 289 -5.52 7.65 2.49
C GLY A 289 -5.29 6.16 2.81
N SER A 290 -6.30 5.45 3.30
CA SER A 290 -6.27 3.99 3.45
C SER A 290 -6.30 3.33 2.07
N ALA A 291 -5.24 2.62 1.68
CA ALA A 291 -5.13 2.00 0.36
C ALA A 291 -4.57 0.57 0.40
N SER A 292 -4.87 -0.23 -0.64
CA SER A 292 -4.23 -1.53 -0.92
C SER A 292 -4.30 -2.48 0.28
N ALA A 293 -3.18 -2.86 0.90
CA ALA A 293 -3.13 -3.72 2.10
C ALA A 293 -4.10 -3.27 3.22
N SER A 294 -4.27 -1.96 3.44
CA SER A 294 -5.24 -1.43 4.41
C SER A 294 -6.67 -1.80 4.04
N GLU A 295 -7.00 -1.74 2.75
CA GLU A 295 -8.31 -2.07 2.20
C GLU A 295 -8.56 -3.58 2.20
N ILE A 296 -7.50 -4.40 2.07
CA ILE A 296 -7.58 -5.85 2.25
C ILE A 296 -7.98 -6.17 3.69
N VAL A 297 -7.32 -5.58 4.69
CA VAL A 297 -7.67 -5.81 6.10
C VAL A 297 -9.10 -5.35 6.40
N ALA A 298 -9.45 -4.13 5.99
CA ALA A 298 -10.80 -3.60 6.22
C ALA A 298 -11.87 -4.46 5.52
N GLY A 299 -11.67 -4.80 4.25
CA GLY A 299 -12.60 -5.61 3.47
C GLY A 299 -12.72 -7.04 3.97
N ALA A 300 -11.61 -7.67 4.39
CA ALA A 300 -11.62 -9.02 4.95
C ALA A 300 -12.42 -9.08 6.26
N LEU A 301 -12.15 -8.16 7.18
CA LEU A 301 -12.84 -8.13 8.48
C LEU A 301 -14.30 -7.69 8.36
N GLN A 302 -14.62 -6.81 7.39
CA GLN A 302 -15.98 -6.40 7.09
C GLN A 302 -16.81 -7.54 6.49
N ASP A 303 -16.33 -8.17 5.42
CA ASP A 303 -17.06 -9.21 4.68
C ASP A 303 -17.23 -10.50 5.50
N GLN A 304 -16.31 -10.76 6.45
CA GLN A 304 -16.44 -11.86 7.42
C GLN A 304 -17.29 -11.48 8.65
N HIS A 305 -17.85 -10.26 8.68
CA HIS A 305 -18.63 -9.71 9.81
C HIS A 305 -17.87 -9.75 11.15
N ARG A 306 -16.54 -9.63 11.10
CA ARG A 306 -15.68 -9.69 12.28
C ARG A 306 -15.47 -8.32 12.93
N ALA A 307 -15.45 -7.26 12.13
CA ALA A 307 -15.27 -5.89 12.59
C ALA A 307 -16.25 -4.94 11.90
N LEU A 308 -16.57 -3.83 12.58
CA LEU A 308 -17.21 -2.68 11.95
C LEU A 308 -16.15 -1.78 11.34
N VAL A 309 -16.32 -1.39 10.08
CA VAL A 309 -15.50 -0.38 9.41
C VAL A 309 -16.12 1.00 9.62
N MET A 310 -15.32 1.96 10.08
CA MET A 310 -15.74 3.31 10.43
C MET A 310 -14.83 4.37 9.80
N GLY A 311 -15.38 5.55 9.54
CA GLY A 311 -14.64 6.69 9.00
C GLY A 311 -15.15 7.13 7.64
N GLU A 312 -14.26 7.28 6.66
CA GLU A 312 -14.59 7.69 5.30
C GLU A 312 -14.18 6.61 4.29
N ARG A 313 -14.82 6.58 3.11
CA ARG A 313 -14.48 5.63 2.03
C ARG A 313 -12.98 5.69 1.71
N SER A 314 -12.37 4.50 1.57
CA SER A 314 -10.94 4.34 1.31
C SER A 314 -10.53 4.70 -0.12
N PHE A 315 -9.23 4.61 -0.42
CA PHE A 315 -8.63 5.11 -1.65
C PHE A 315 -9.13 4.41 -2.94
N GLY A 316 -9.32 3.10 -2.91
CA GLY A 316 -9.78 2.30 -4.04
C GLY A 316 -8.71 1.62 -4.88
N LYS A 317 -7.54 1.28 -4.31
CA LYS A 317 -6.47 0.63 -5.10
C LYS A 317 -6.61 -0.89 -5.02
N GLY A 318 -7.36 -1.47 -5.95
CA GLY A 318 -7.60 -2.91 -6.09
C GLY A 318 -6.58 -3.68 -6.94
N SER A 319 -5.43 -3.10 -7.26
CA SER A 319 -4.40 -3.70 -8.12
C SER A 319 -3.24 -4.31 -7.33
N VAL A 320 -2.66 -5.38 -7.85
CA VAL A 320 -1.47 -6.05 -7.29
C VAL A 320 -0.31 -5.85 -8.24
N GLN A 321 0.79 -5.32 -7.71
CA GLN A 321 2.04 -5.19 -8.44
C GLN A 321 2.99 -6.34 -8.09
N THR A 322 3.51 -7.01 -9.11
CA THR A 322 4.62 -7.96 -8.98
C THR A 322 5.92 -7.25 -9.29
N MET A 323 6.93 -7.50 -8.45
CA MET A 323 8.29 -7.06 -8.71
C MET A 323 9.02 -8.15 -9.50
N LEU A 324 9.46 -7.80 -10.70
CA LEU A 324 10.17 -8.68 -11.63
C LEU A 324 11.64 -8.21 -11.71
N PRO A 325 12.57 -8.89 -11.02
CA PRO A 325 13.98 -8.51 -11.06
C PRO A 325 14.54 -8.57 -12.48
N LEU A 326 15.25 -7.53 -12.88
CA LEU A 326 15.94 -7.45 -14.18
C LEU A 326 17.46 -7.57 -14.00
N SER A 327 17.98 -7.14 -12.85
CA SER A 327 19.37 -7.31 -12.44
C SER A 327 19.47 -7.43 -10.91
N SER A 328 20.69 -7.41 -10.36
CA SER A 328 20.92 -7.34 -8.92
C SER A 328 20.47 -6.02 -8.27
N THR A 329 20.22 -4.98 -9.07
CA THR A 329 19.88 -3.63 -8.57
C THR A 329 18.68 -3.00 -9.28
N THR A 330 18.10 -3.64 -10.31
CA THR A 330 16.97 -3.09 -11.06
C THR A 330 15.83 -4.09 -11.14
N ALA A 331 14.60 -3.57 -11.20
CA ALA A 331 13.41 -4.39 -11.34
C ALA A 331 12.29 -3.67 -12.09
N LEU A 332 11.39 -4.44 -12.68
CA LEU A 332 10.13 -3.94 -13.19
C LEU A 332 9.05 -4.16 -12.13
N LYS A 333 8.41 -3.09 -11.66
CA LYS A 333 7.19 -3.18 -10.85
C LYS A 333 6.00 -3.12 -11.80
N LEU A 334 5.29 -4.23 -11.96
CA LEU A 334 4.23 -4.36 -12.97
C LEU A 334 2.92 -4.78 -12.34
N THR A 335 1.81 -4.15 -12.73
CA THR A 335 0.48 -4.63 -12.35
C THR A 335 0.16 -5.93 -13.09
N THR A 336 0.07 -7.02 -12.35
CA THR A 336 -0.12 -8.38 -12.91
C THR A 336 -1.48 -8.98 -12.55
N ALA A 337 -2.14 -8.44 -11.53
CA ALA A 337 -3.41 -8.95 -11.03
C ALA A 337 -4.25 -7.88 -10.34
N ARG A 338 -5.50 -8.22 -10.08
CA ARG A 338 -6.42 -7.48 -9.21
C ARG A 338 -6.73 -8.30 -7.96
N TYR A 339 -7.03 -7.66 -6.84
CA TYR A 339 -7.50 -8.36 -5.66
C TYR A 339 -8.99 -8.11 -5.38
N TYR A 340 -9.61 -9.07 -4.72
CA TYR A 340 -11.03 -9.08 -4.41
C TYR A 340 -11.23 -9.44 -2.94
N THR A 341 -12.21 -8.80 -2.30
CA THR A 341 -12.59 -9.10 -0.91
C THR A 341 -13.31 -10.46 -0.83
N PRO A 342 -13.54 -11.03 0.37
CA PRO A 342 -14.16 -12.35 0.51
C PRO A 342 -15.55 -12.50 -0.11
N SER A 343 -16.34 -11.41 -0.18
CA SER A 343 -17.64 -11.38 -0.89
C SER A 343 -17.51 -11.43 -2.41
N GLY A 344 -16.28 -11.39 -2.94
CA GLY A 344 -15.99 -11.35 -4.38
C GLY A 344 -16.04 -9.95 -4.99
N ARG A 345 -16.16 -8.91 -4.17
CA ARG A 345 -16.19 -7.50 -4.59
C ARG A 345 -14.79 -7.01 -4.96
N SER A 346 -14.70 -6.27 -6.06
CA SER A 346 -13.49 -5.54 -6.46
C SER A 346 -13.41 -4.21 -5.71
N VAL A 347 -12.24 -3.89 -5.16
CA VAL A 347 -11.97 -2.63 -4.45
C VAL A 347 -11.49 -1.54 -5.41
N GLN A 348 -11.01 -1.94 -6.60
CA GLN A 348 -10.48 -1.01 -7.61
C GLN A 348 -11.50 0.10 -7.89
N GLU A 349 -11.04 1.36 -7.95
CA GLU A 349 -11.78 2.63 -8.15
C GLU A 349 -12.89 2.95 -7.13
N GLY A 350 -13.45 1.96 -6.45
CA GLY A 350 -14.59 2.11 -5.53
C GLY A 350 -14.24 2.15 -4.05
N GLY A 351 -13.09 1.58 -3.65
CA GLY A 351 -12.68 1.51 -2.24
C GLY A 351 -13.57 0.61 -1.37
N ILE A 352 -13.25 0.58 -0.08
CA ILE A 352 -14.05 0.02 0.99
C ILE A 352 -14.97 1.12 1.51
N GLU A 353 -16.27 0.87 1.42
CA GLU A 353 -17.28 1.72 2.04
C GLU A 353 -17.42 1.36 3.52
N PRO A 354 -17.29 2.32 4.45
CA PRO A 354 -17.43 2.04 5.87
C PRO A 354 -18.88 1.70 6.23
N ASP A 355 -19.07 0.76 7.18
CA ASP A 355 -20.38 0.42 7.73
C ASP A 355 -21.03 1.62 8.44
N ILE A 356 -20.20 2.47 9.05
CA ILE A 356 -20.62 3.72 9.66
C ILE A 356 -19.72 4.84 9.13
N LYS A 357 -20.28 5.66 8.24
CA LYS A 357 -19.66 6.91 7.79
C LYS A 357 -19.54 7.86 8.98
N VAL A 358 -18.32 8.21 9.36
CA VAL A 358 -18.01 9.17 10.44
C VAL A 358 -17.10 10.24 9.85
N PRO A 359 -17.58 11.48 9.69
CA PRO A 359 -16.79 12.55 9.07
C PRO A 359 -15.67 13.02 10.00
N GLN A 360 -14.58 13.54 9.43
CA GLN A 360 -13.53 14.19 10.19
C GLN A 360 -13.90 15.66 10.46
N ILE A 361 -14.56 15.91 11.60
CA ILE A 361 -15.05 17.24 12.01
C ILE A 361 -14.23 17.89 13.14
N SER A 362 -13.24 17.17 13.70
CA SER A 362 -12.31 17.75 14.68
C SER A 362 -11.21 18.61 14.06
N ASP A 363 -11.02 18.51 12.74
CA ASP A 363 -10.05 19.29 11.98
C ASP A 363 -10.79 20.25 11.04
N PRO A 364 -10.78 21.57 11.31
CA PRO A 364 -11.55 22.55 10.54
C PRO A 364 -11.06 22.68 9.09
N ASP A 365 -9.79 22.36 8.84
CA ASP A 365 -9.19 22.47 7.51
C ASP A 365 -9.38 21.20 6.69
N TYR A 366 -9.85 20.10 7.29
CA TYR A 366 -9.99 18.81 6.63
C TYR A 366 -10.88 18.87 5.39
N LYS A 367 -11.98 19.64 5.43
CA LYS A 367 -12.89 19.82 4.28
C LYS A 367 -12.20 20.50 3.09
N ASN A 368 -11.16 21.29 3.33
CA ASN A 368 -10.43 22.02 2.29
C ASN A 368 -9.26 21.23 1.71
N ARG A 369 -8.89 20.08 2.30
CA ARG A 369 -7.80 19.26 1.81
C ARG A 369 -8.23 18.49 0.56
N PRO A 370 -7.39 18.40 -0.48
CA PRO A 370 -7.68 17.56 -1.62
C PRO A 370 -7.71 16.09 -1.18
N LYS A 371 -8.80 15.41 -1.50
CA LYS A 371 -8.94 13.97 -1.35
C LYS A 371 -8.71 13.34 -2.71
N PHE A 372 -7.67 12.53 -2.85
CA PHE A 372 -7.41 11.78 -4.06
C PHE A 372 -7.89 10.34 -3.88
N ARG A 373 -8.51 9.79 -4.90
CA ARG A 373 -8.90 8.39 -5.01
C ARG A 373 -8.23 7.75 -6.21
N GLU A 374 -8.27 6.43 -6.28
CA GLU A 374 -7.79 5.68 -7.45
C GLU A 374 -8.48 6.17 -8.74
N SER A 375 -9.79 6.46 -8.68
CA SER A 375 -10.58 6.99 -9.81
C SER A 375 -10.09 8.34 -10.33
N ASP A 376 -9.40 9.13 -9.50
CA ASP A 376 -8.88 10.44 -9.87
C ASP A 376 -7.53 10.35 -10.59
N LEU A 377 -6.86 9.18 -10.52
CA LEU A 377 -5.57 8.98 -11.15
C LEU A 377 -5.75 8.84 -12.67
N ARG A 378 -4.86 9.52 -13.42
CA ARG A 378 -4.77 9.33 -14.87
C ARG A 378 -4.44 7.88 -15.17
N ARG A 379 -5.17 7.28 -16.12
CA ARG A 379 -4.97 5.89 -16.59
C ARG A 379 -5.13 4.85 -15.47
N HIS A 380 -5.87 5.14 -14.40
CA HIS A 380 -6.22 4.10 -13.42
C HIS A 380 -6.91 2.92 -14.11
N LEU A 381 -6.77 1.73 -13.52
CA LEU A 381 -7.48 0.57 -14.03
C LEU A 381 -8.97 0.72 -13.74
N ILE A 382 -9.77 0.63 -14.80
CA ILE A 382 -11.23 0.64 -14.69
C ILE A 382 -11.70 -0.71 -14.14
N ASN A 383 -12.68 -0.70 -13.26
CA ASN A 383 -13.26 -1.93 -12.70
C ASN A 383 -14.03 -2.71 -13.78
N GLU A 384 -14.00 -4.04 -13.69
CA GLU A 384 -14.69 -4.91 -14.64
C GLU A 384 -16.22 -4.79 -14.53
N ILE A 385 -16.68 -4.45 -13.32
CA ILE A 385 -18.06 -4.05 -13.03
C ILE A 385 -17.98 -2.59 -12.58
N ARG A 386 -18.58 -1.68 -13.34
CA ARG A 386 -18.57 -0.25 -13.01
C ARG A 386 -19.13 -0.02 -11.62
N THR A 387 -18.36 0.69 -10.80
CA THR A 387 -18.85 1.25 -9.55
C THR A 387 -19.88 2.34 -9.90
N ASP A 388 -21.06 2.34 -9.27
CA ASP A 388 -22.11 3.34 -9.58
C ASP A 388 -21.65 4.72 -9.08
N ASP A 389 -21.54 5.70 -9.97
CA ASP A 389 -21.08 7.07 -9.67
C ASP A 389 -21.91 7.71 -8.53
N LYS A 390 -23.16 7.27 -8.34
CA LYS A 390 -24.03 7.70 -7.22
C LYS A 390 -23.43 7.47 -5.85
N ALA A 391 -22.65 6.40 -5.67
CA ALA A 391 -22.02 6.09 -4.39
C ALA A 391 -20.91 7.10 -4.03
N LEU A 392 -20.25 7.69 -5.04
CA LEU A 392 -19.26 8.74 -4.87
C LEU A 392 -19.94 10.10 -4.59
N GLU A 393 -21.08 10.38 -5.21
CA GLU A 393 -21.88 11.59 -4.94
C GLU A 393 -22.47 11.60 -3.52
N GLU A 394 -22.82 10.43 -2.97
CA GLU A 394 -23.32 10.32 -1.60
C GLU A 394 -22.26 10.61 -0.53
N ASP A 395 -20.98 10.39 -0.82
CA ASP A 395 -19.89 10.68 0.12
C ASP A 395 -19.72 12.18 0.38
N ALA A 396 -20.24 13.05 -0.49
CA ALA A 396 -20.21 14.50 -0.32
C ALA A 396 -21.39 15.05 0.51
N LYS A 397 -22.39 14.22 0.84
CA LYS A 397 -23.56 14.66 1.61
C LYS A 397 -23.26 14.70 3.10
N GLU A 398 -23.56 15.82 3.74
CA GLU A 398 -23.42 15.95 5.19
C GLU A 398 -24.48 15.11 5.92
N ASP A 399 -24.04 14.34 6.91
CA ASP A 399 -24.94 13.57 7.77
C ASP A 399 -25.39 14.44 8.95
N PRO A 400 -26.71 14.72 9.10
CA PRO A 400 -27.22 15.60 10.15
C PRO A 400 -26.97 15.09 11.57
N ARG A 401 -26.58 13.81 11.75
CA ARG A 401 -26.16 13.26 13.04
C ARG A 401 -24.87 13.88 13.56
N PHE A 402 -24.04 14.47 12.70
CA PHE A 402 -22.72 15.00 13.03
C PHE A 402 -22.64 16.53 12.87
N ALA A 403 -23.48 17.25 13.59
CA ALA A 403 -23.62 18.71 13.48
C ALA A 403 -22.65 19.53 14.36
N MET A 404 -21.80 18.88 15.16
CA MET A 404 -20.89 19.60 16.07
C MET A 404 -19.76 20.28 15.33
N SER A 405 -19.38 21.49 15.76
CA SER A 405 -18.20 22.18 15.23
C SER A 405 -16.89 21.68 15.85
N ALA A 406 -15.77 21.89 15.16
CA ALA A 406 -14.43 21.59 15.68
C ALA A 406 -14.15 22.29 17.02
N GLU A 407 -14.67 23.51 17.20
CA GLU A 407 -14.52 24.30 18.43
C GLU A 407 -15.35 23.71 19.58
N GLU A 408 -16.56 23.23 19.30
CA GLU A 408 -17.39 22.54 20.29
C GLU A 408 -16.78 21.20 20.71
N LEU A 409 -16.19 20.46 19.77
CA LEU A 409 -15.46 19.22 20.06
C LEU A 409 -14.23 19.50 20.93
N LYS A 410 -13.45 20.53 20.59
CA LYS A 410 -12.29 20.96 21.38
C LYS A 410 -12.69 21.37 22.79
N LYS A 411 -13.81 22.08 22.97
CA LYS A 411 -14.37 22.41 24.31
C LYS A 411 -14.75 21.16 25.11
N LYS A 412 -15.12 20.06 24.44
CA LYS A 412 -15.38 18.74 25.06
C LYS A 412 -14.12 17.87 25.19
N GLY A 413 -12.93 18.38 24.86
CA GLY A 413 -11.68 17.64 24.91
C GLY A 413 -11.51 16.59 23.80
N VAL A 414 -12.36 16.61 22.76
CA VAL A 414 -12.28 15.68 21.63
C VAL A 414 -11.35 16.26 20.57
N THR A 415 -10.15 15.69 20.44
CA THR A 415 -9.14 16.08 19.44
C THR A 415 -9.17 15.23 18.18
N ASP A 416 -9.75 14.04 18.26
CA ASP A 416 -9.96 13.13 17.14
C ASP A 416 -11.36 12.55 17.24
N PHE A 417 -12.28 13.10 16.44
CA PHE A 417 -13.70 12.76 16.50
C PHE A 417 -13.98 11.32 16.04
N GLN A 418 -13.31 10.84 14.99
CA GLN A 418 -13.51 9.48 14.50
C GLN A 418 -13.06 8.45 15.53
N LEU A 419 -11.91 8.68 16.18
CA LEU A 419 -11.42 7.82 17.25
C LEU A 419 -12.33 7.86 18.49
N ASP A 420 -12.72 9.06 18.95
CA ASP A 420 -13.67 9.22 20.07
C ASP A 420 -15.00 8.49 19.79
N TYR A 421 -15.53 8.62 18.57
CA TYR A 421 -16.76 7.95 18.17
C TYR A 421 -16.61 6.41 18.16
N ALA A 422 -15.47 5.89 17.68
CA ALA A 422 -15.18 4.46 17.73
C ALA A 422 -15.03 3.94 19.16
N LEU A 423 -14.31 4.64 20.03
CA LEU A 423 -14.17 4.31 21.46
C LEU A 423 -15.53 4.21 22.14
N ARG A 424 -16.40 5.22 21.95
CA ARG A 424 -17.78 5.21 22.48
C ARG A 424 -18.62 4.09 21.89
N THR A 425 -18.36 3.68 20.66
CA THR A 425 -19.09 2.59 20.01
C THR A 425 -18.71 1.24 20.62
N ILE A 426 -17.43 0.95 20.82
CA ILE A 426 -16.99 -0.25 21.56
C ILE A 426 -17.52 -0.25 22.99
N GLY A 427 -17.45 0.89 23.70
CA GLY A 427 -18.00 1.01 25.05
C GLY A 427 -19.48 0.63 25.14
N ARG A 428 -20.29 1.06 24.15
CA ARG A 428 -21.73 0.69 24.05
C ARG A 428 -21.94 -0.79 23.72
N LEU A 429 -21.12 -1.37 22.84
CA LEU A 429 -21.20 -2.78 22.48
C LEU A 429 -20.93 -3.68 23.69
N ALA A 430 -19.94 -3.33 24.51
CA ALA A 430 -19.61 -4.08 25.72
C ALA A 430 -20.64 -3.93 26.85
N ALA A 431 -21.34 -2.80 26.91
CA ALA A 431 -22.42 -2.58 27.87
C ALA A 431 -23.72 -3.35 27.54
N THR A 432 -23.79 -4.06 26.40
CA THR A 432 -24.99 -4.77 25.94
C THR A 432 -24.75 -6.28 25.78
N PRO A 433 -24.62 -7.09 26.86
CA PRO A 433 -24.24 -8.50 26.73
C PRO A 433 -25.35 -9.45 26.22
N ALA A 434 -26.56 -8.97 25.88
CA ALA A 434 -27.74 -9.85 25.81
C ALA A 434 -28.52 -9.91 24.48
N ALA A 435 -28.24 -9.09 23.47
CA ALA A 435 -29.12 -9.01 22.29
C ALA A 435 -28.69 -9.87 21.09
N VAL A 436 -27.41 -10.24 20.96
CA VAL A 436 -26.91 -10.92 19.75
C VAL A 436 -27.09 -12.45 19.81
N ALA A 437 -27.25 -13.03 21.01
CA ALA A 437 -27.45 -14.47 21.18
C ALA A 437 -28.88 -14.95 20.86
N GLN A 438 -29.87 -14.06 20.71
CA GLN A 438 -31.27 -14.43 20.44
C GLN A 438 -31.70 -14.30 18.96
N ALA A 439 -30.81 -13.85 18.07
CA ALA A 439 -31.13 -13.66 16.65
C ALA A 439 -30.64 -14.81 15.73
N ALA A 440 -30.24 -15.95 16.28
CA ALA A 440 -30.01 -17.15 15.47
C ALA A 440 -31.36 -17.85 15.21
N PRO A 441 -31.84 -17.98 13.96
CA PRO A 441 -33.02 -18.77 13.68
C PRO A 441 -32.73 -20.23 14.01
N ALA A 442 -33.62 -20.86 14.79
CA ALA A 442 -33.51 -22.27 15.14
C ALA A 442 -33.44 -23.14 13.86
N PRO A 443 -32.58 -24.18 13.83
CA PRO A 443 -32.48 -25.03 12.65
C PRO A 443 -33.81 -25.76 12.44
N ALA A 444 -34.36 -25.64 11.22
CA ALA A 444 -35.57 -26.34 10.82
C ALA A 444 -35.39 -27.87 10.97
N PRO A 445 -36.40 -28.60 11.47
CA PRO A 445 -36.28 -30.03 11.67
C PRO A 445 -36.14 -30.73 10.31
N ARG A 446 -35.07 -31.51 10.15
CA ARG A 446 -34.88 -32.41 9.00
C ARG A 446 -36.06 -33.39 8.97
N LYS A 447 -36.90 -33.30 7.94
CA LYS A 447 -37.83 -34.38 7.60
C LYS A 447 -37.02 -35.61 7.22
N ALA A 448 -37.14 -36.66 8.03
CA ALA A 448 -36.74 -38.00 7.65
C ALA A 448 -37.69 -38.48 6.54
N GLY A 449 -37.22 -38.44 5.30
CA GLY A 449 -37.86 -39.15 4.18
C GLY A 449 -37.30 -40.56 4.14
N GLY A 450 -38.08 -41.52 4.62
CA GLY A 450 -37.82 -42.94 4.48
C GLY A 450 -38.50 -43.55 3.25
N LYS A 451 -37.82 -44.56 2.70
CA LYS A 451 -38.14 -45.48 1.60
C LYS A 451 -37.92 -44.97 0.18
#